data_AF-A0A7S1SZC6-F1
#
_entry.id   AF-A0A7S1SZC6-F1
#
_cell.length_a   1.000
_cell.length_b   1.000
_cell.length_c   1.000
_cell.angle_alpha   90.00
_cell.angle_beta   90.00
_cell.angle_gamma   90.00
#
_symmetry.space_group_name_H-M   'P 1'
#
loop_
_entity.id
_entity.type
_entity.pdbx_description
1 polymer ?
#
loop_
_entity_poly.entity_id
_entity_poly.type
_entity_poly.pdbx_seq_one_letter_code
_entity_poly.pdbx_strand_id
1 'polypeptide(L)'
;QIIVVMILLIRVMTVWPALTGLAITIGLIPINTVVGRALGKVRKELLGKTDARVKLCTEVITGIKAIKLYAWEEPYVNRISELRDVELAKIRRSALLSGLNMMVFTAGPVLVSLGSFAVYSYMGFPLTADVAFTSLALFNLLRFPIMMFPMQIMNLINGAVALKRLQRFLERDEMECLPPSLPATAGGAAVAVRG
;
A
#
# COMPACT_ATOMS: atom_id res chain seq x y z
N GLN A 1 3.61 19.37 -12.47
CA GLN A 1 3.34 18.28 -13.44
C GLN A 1 1.86 18.19 -13.83
N ILE A 2 0.93 17.95 -12.88
CA ILE A 2 -0.52 17.80 -13.15
C ILE A 2 -1.09 18.98 -13.96
N ILE A 3 -0.82 20.22 -13.53
CA ILE A 3 -1.31 21.43 -14.20
C ILE A 3 -0.80 21.54 -15.65
N VAL A 4 0.49 21.26 -15.87
CA VAL A 4 1.11 21.31 -17.20
C VAL A 4 0.48 20.27 -18.14
N VAL A 5 0.33 19.03 -17.67
CA VAL A 5 -0.30 17.96 -18.45
C VAL A 5 -1.75 18.31 -18.77
N MET A 6 -2.49 18.89 -17.82
CA MET A 6 -3.87 19.35 -18.04
C MET A 6 -3.95 20.44 -19.11
N ILE A 7 -3.07 21.44 -19.07
CA ILE A 7 -3.02 22.51 -20.07
C ILE A 7 -2.72 21.94 -21.46
N LEU A 8 -1.76 21.00 -21.57
CA LEU A 8 -1.43 20.34 -22.82
C LEU A 8 -2.63 19.52 -23.36
N LEU A 9 -3.37 18.85 -22.49
CA LEU A 9 -4.54 18.06 -22.89
C LEU A 9 -5.66 18.94 -23.43
N ILE A 10 -5.91 20.09 -22.81
CA ILE A 10 -6.87 21.09 -23.28
C ILE A 10 -6.46 21.65 -24.64
N ARG A 11 -5.16 21.88 -24.86
CA ARG A 11 -4.63 22.35 -26.16
C ARG A 11 -4.80 21.33 -27.29
N VAL A 12 -4.75 20.03 -26.98
CA VAL A 12 -4.82 18.96 -27.99
C VAL A 12 -6.27 18.54 -28.28
N MET A 13 -7.12 18.41 -27.27
CA MET A 13 -8.48 17.84 -27.43
C MET A 13 -9.62 18.80 -27.07
N THR A 14 -9.35 20.07 -26.76
CA THR A 14 -10.35 21.01 -26.20
C THR A 14 -10.74 20.69 -24.75
N VAL A 15 -11.42 21.62 -24.09
CA VAL A 15 -11.76 21.56 -22.65
C VAL A 15 -12.68 20.39 -22.30
N TRP A 16 -13.73 20.13 -23.09
CA TRP A 16 -14.77 19.16 -22.73
C TRP A 16 -14.30 17.70 -22.74
N PRO A 17 -13.56 17.23 -23.76
CA PRO A 17 -13.04 15.87 -23.78
C PRO A 17 -11.99 15.66 -22.68
N ALA A 18 -11.15 16.67 -22.43
CA ALA A 18 -10.18 16.63 -21.33
C ALA A 18 -10.85 16.52 -19.96
N LEU A 19 -11.92 17.29 -19.74
CA LEU A 19 -12.70 17.24 -18.50
C LEU A 19 -13.40 15.89 -18.31
N THR A 20 -13.90 15.30 -19.40
CA THR A 20 -14.50 13.95 -19.38
C THR A 20 -13.47 12.90 -18.97
N GLY A 21 -12.27 12.93 -19.57
CA GLY A 21 -11.18 12.03 -19.19
C GLY A 21 -10.77 12.18 -17.73
N LEU A 22 -10.74 13.42 -17.22
CA LEU A 22 -10.50 13.69 -15.80
C LEU A 22 -11.62 13.10 -14.91
N ALA A 23 -12.88 13.29 -15.28
CA ALA A 23 -14.03 12.77 -14.54
C ALA A 23 -13.99 11.23 -14.46
N ILE A 24 -13.70 10.55 -15.57
CA ILE A 24 -13.53 9.10 -15.62
C ILE A 24 -12.35 8.67 -14.73
N THR A 25 -11.24 9.39 -14.81
CA THR A 25 -10.06 9.10 -13.98
C THR A 25 -10.38 9.21 -12.49
N ILE A 26 -11.07 10.26 -12.07
CA ILE A 26 -11.52 10.45 -10.68
C ILE A 26 -12.48 9.33 -10.27
N GLY A 27 -13.42 8.94 -11.14
CA GLY A 27 -14.35 7.82 -10.92
C GLY A 27 -13.68 6.44 -10.82
N LEU A 28 -12.52 6.24 -11.46
CA LEU A 28 -11.74 5.01 -11.35
C LEU A 28 -10.98 4.89 -10.02
N ILE A 29 -10.71 6.00 -9.32
CA ILE A 29 -10.05 6.00 -8.01
C ILE A 29 -10.83 5.17 -6.99
N PRO A 30 -12.13 5.40 -6.71
CA PRO A 30 -12.87 4.62 -5.72
C PRO A 30 -12.90 3.14 -6.07
N ILE A 31 -13.06 2.78 -7.36
CA ILE A 31 -13.03 1.39 -7.83
C ILE A 31 -11.69 0.74 -7.47
N ASN A 32 -10.56 1.39 -7.81
CA ASN A 32 -9.24 0.91 -7.45
C ASN A 32 -9.05 0.78 -5.93
N THR A 33 -9.59 1.72 -5.13
CA THR A 33 -9.48 1.65 -3.67
C THR A 33 -10.30 0.51 -3.06
N VAL A 34 -11.51 0.24 -3.56
CA VAL A 34 -12.36 -0.84 -3.06
C VAL A 34 -11.74 -2.19 -3.36
N VAL A 35 -11.29 -2.40 -4.61
CA VAL A 35 -10.59 -3.63 -5.00
C VAL A 35 -9.29 -3.79 -4.21
N GLY A 36 -8.50 -2.72 -4.07
CA GLY A 36 -7.27 -2.73 -3.29
C GLY A 36 -7.50 -3.04 -1.81
N ARG A 37 -8.55 -2.49 -1.19
CA ARG A 37 -8.93 -2.81 0.20
C ARG A 37 -9.36 -4.26 0.35
N ALA A 38 -10.17 -4.78 -0.57
CA ALA A 38 -10.57 -6.18 -0.56
C ALA A 38 -9.36 -7.11 -0.68
N LEU A 39 -8.42 -6.79 -1.56
CA LEU A 39 -7.15 -7.51 -1.69
C LEU A 39 -6.32 -7.45 -0.40
N GLY A 40 -6.20 -6.26 0.20
CA GLY A 40 -5.51 -6.08 1.49
C GLY A 40 -6.12 -6.92 2.61
N LYS A 41 -7.45 -7.00 2.69
CA LYS A 41 -8.15 -7.83 3.68
C LYS A 41 -7.84 -9.31 3.50
N VAL A 42 -7.93 -9.83 2.27
CA VAL A 42 -7.62 -11.24 1.97
C VAL A 42 -6.15 -11.55 2.23
N ARG A 43 -5.23 -10.63 1.90
CA ARG A 43 -3.79 -10.79 2.22
C ARG A 43 -3.54 -10.83 3.72
N LYS A 44 -4.23 -10.01 4.51
CA LYS A 44 -4.13 -10.05 5.98
C LYS A 44 -4.62 -11.38 6.55
N GLU A 45 -5.76 -11.88 6.07
CA GLU A 45 -6.28 -13.19 6.46
C GLU A 45 -5.34 -14.33 6.06
N LEU A 46 -4.73 -14.26 4.87
CA LEU A 46 -3.74 -15.21 4.40
C LEU A 46 -2.53 -15.27 5.34
N LEU A 47 -1.96 -14.11 5.71
CA LEU A 47 -0.83 -14.05 6.64
C LEU A 47 -1.14 -14.75 7.97
N GLY A 48 -2.33 -14.52 8.54
CA GLY A 48 -2.74 -15.21 9.77
C GLY A 48 -2.84 -16.74 9.63
N LYS A 49 -3.21 -17.26 8.45
CA LYS A 49 -3.21 -18.71 8.19
C LYS A 49 -1.81 -19.26 7.97
N THR A 50 -0.96 -18.52 7.28
CA THR A 50 0.46 -18.84 7.12
C THR A 50 1.15 -18.90 8.49
N ASP A 51 0.90 -17.94 9.38
CA ASP A 51 1.48 -17.91 10.73
C ASP A 51 1.07 -19.13 11.55
N ALA A 52 -0.21 -19.54 11.49
CA ALA A 52 -0.70 -20.73 12.18
C ALA A 52 -0.01 -22.02 11.67
N ARG A 53 0.16 -22.15 10.34
CA ARG A 53 0.89 -23.28 9.74
C ARG A 53 2.35 -23.29 10.16
N VAL A 54 3.03 -22.15 10.05
CA VAL A 54 4.45 -22.02 10.43
C VAL A 54 4.65 -22.36 11.90
N LYS A 55 3.77 -21.85 12.78
CA LYS A 55 3.80 -22.16 14.21
C LYS A 55 3.70 -23.67 14.47
N LEU A 56 2.73 -24.35 13.86
CA LEU A 56 2.58 -25.81 14.03
C LEU A 56 3.80 -26.57 13.50
N CYS A 57 4.33 -26.18 12.34
CA CYS A 57 5.56 -26.77 11.81
C CYS A 57 6.74 -26.58 12.79
N THR A 58 6.88 -25.41 13.40
CA THR A 58 7.91 -25.16 14.42
C THR A 58 7.72 -26.06 15.65
N GLU A 59 6.50 -26.19 16.18
CA GLU A 59 6.20 -27.07 17.31
C GLU A 59 6.55 -28.53 17.02
N VAL A 60 6.23 -29.01 15.81
CA VAL A 60 6.56 -30.38 15.36
C VAL A 60 8.08 -30.59 15.28
N ILE A 61 8.82 -29.61 14.74
CA ILE A 61 10.29 -29.70 14.62
C ILE A 61 10.94 -29.69 16.01
N THR A 62 10.48 -28.83 16.91
CA THR A 62 10.99 -28.77 18.29
C THR A 62 10.66 -30.05 19.08
N GLY A 63 9.48 -30.64 18.85
CA GLY A 63 9.00 -31.85 19.53
C GLY A 63 9.30 -33.19 18.84
N ILE A 64 10.14 -33.21 17.79
CA ILE A 64 10.20 -34.33 16.83
C ILE A 64 10.55 -35.68 17.46
N LYS A 65 11.40 -35.71 18.50
CA LYS A 65 11.79 -36.95 19.20
C LYS A 65 10.60 -37.64 19.85
N ALA A 66 9.72 -36.89 20.51
CA ALA A 66 8.53 -37.44 21.15
C ALA A 66 7.53 -37.95 20.10
N ILE A 67 7.33 -37.19 19.01
CA ILE A 67 6.41 -37.57 17.92
C ILE A 67 6.84 -38.90 17.29
N LYS A 68 8.14 -39.08 17.03
CA LYS A 68 8.72 -40.33 16.51
C LYS A 68 8.56 -41.49 17.50
N LEU A 69 8.80 -41.25 18.80
CA LEU A 69 8.69 -42.28 19.85
C LEU A 69 7.26 -42.84 19.96
N TYR A 70 6.24 -41.99 19.79
CA TYR A 70 4.82 -42.38 19.84
C TYR A 70 4.22 -42.69 18.47
N ALA A 71 5.00 -42.67 17.39
CA ALA A 71 4.54 -42.83 16.01
C ALA A 71 3.37 -41.89 15.60
N TRP A 72 3.37 -40.65 16.12
CA TRP A 72 2.33 -39.64 15.85
C TRP A 72 2.58 -38.82 14.58
N GLU A 73 3.40 -39.27 13.65
CA GLU A 73 3.77 -38.49 12.46
C GLU A 73 2.57 -38.20 11.55
N GLU A 74 1.84 -39.24 11.18
CA GLU A 74 0.65 -39.16 10.32
C GLU A 74 -0.40 -38.14 10.82
N PRO A 75 -0.84 -38.17 12.09
CA PRO A 75 -1.83 -37.20 12.57
C PRO A 75 -1.30 -35.75 12.55
N TYR A 76 0.00 -35.51 12.80
CA TYR A 76 0.57 -34.17 12.67
C TYR A 76 0.68 -33.72 11.22
N VAL A 77 1.04 -34.61 10.29
CA VAL A 77 1.07 -34.33 8.84
C VAL A 77 -0.33 -33.95 8.35
N ASN A 78 -1.35 -34.71 8.73
CA ASN A 78 -2.74 -34.42 8.39
C ASN A 78 -3.20 -33.06 8.94
N ARG A 79 -2.79 -32.71 10.16
CA ARG A 79 -3.14 -31.40 10.73
C ARG A 79 -2.44 -30.24 10.00
N ILE A 80 -1.21 -30.43 9.54
CA ILE A 80 -0.50 -29.45 8.72
C ILE A 80 -1.14 -29.33 7.33
N SER A 81 -1.58 -30.45 6.72
CA SER A 81 -2.22 -30.43 5.41
C SER A 81 -3.59 -29.72 5.45
N GLU A 82 -4.40 -29.93 6.48
CA GLU A 82 -5.66 -29.18 6.70
C GLU A 82 -5.42 -27.67 6.74
N LEU A 83 -4.40 -27.22 7.48
CA LEU A 83 -4.01 -25.81 7.52
C LEU A 83 -3.54 -25.31 6.15
N ARG A 84 -2.81 -26.15 5.40
CA ARG A 84 -2.32 -25.85 4.07
C ARG A 84 -3.46 -25.68 3.06
N ASP A 85 -4.51 -26.49 3.14
CA ASP A 85 -5.66 -26.38 2.25
C ASP A 85 -6.42 -25.07 2.46
N VAL A 86 -6.62 -24.67 3.71
CA VAL A 86 -7.21 -23.37 4.05
C VAL A 86 -6.34 -22.22 3.56
N GLU A 87 -5.02 -22.32 3.71
CA GLU A 87 -4.06 -21.33 3.20
C GLU A 87 -4.13 -21.23 1.67
N LEU A 88 -4.12 -22.37 0.95
CA LEU A 88 -4.20 -22.43 -0.51
C LEU A 88 -5.50 -21.81 -1.04
N ALA A 89 -6.64 -22.05 -0.36
CA ALA A 89 -7.89 -21.40 -0.72
C ALA A 89 -7.79 -19.85 -0.64
N LYS A 90 -7.12 -19.32 0.39
CA LYS A 90 -6.86 -17.88 0.52
C LYS A 90 -5.85 -17.36 -0.49
N ILE A 91 -4.81 -18.14 -0.82
CA ILE A 91 -3.85 -17.82 -1.89
C ILE A 91 -4.57 -17.67 -3.23
N ARG A 92 -5.43 -18.64 -3.60
CA ARG A 92 -6.22 -18.58 -4.84
C ARG A 92 -7.09 -17.33 -4.90
N ARG A 93 -7.79 -17.02 -3.79
CA ARG A 93 -8.62 -15.80 -3.70
C ARG A 93 -7.79 -14.52 -3.81
N SER A 94 -6.62 -14.47 -3.17
CA SER A 94 -5.68 -13.35 -3.25
C SER A 94 -5.14 -13.16 -4.68
N ALA A 95 -4.84 -14.25 -5.38
CA ALA A 95 -4.38 -14.23 -6.76
C ALA A 95 -5.47 -13.69 -7.70
N LEU A 96 -6.72 -14.15 -7.56
CA LEU A 96 -7.86 -13.65 -8.33
C LEU A 96 -8.07 -12.14 -8.12
N LEU A 97 -8.08 -11.69 -6.86
CA LEU A 97 -8.22 -10.26 -6.53
C LEU A 97 -7.03 -9.43 -7.03
N SER A 98 -5.82 -9.98 -7.00
CA SER A 98 -4.63 -9.32 -7.53
C SER A 98 -4.72 -9.17 -9.06
N GLY A 99 -5.20 -10.21 -9.76
CA GLY A 99 -5.48 -10.15 -11.20
C GLY A 99 -6.54 -9.11 -11.55
N LEU A 100 -7.66 -9.08 -10.81
CA LEU A 100 -8.70 -8.05 -10.98
C LEU A 100 -8.15 -6.64 -10.72
N ASN A 101 -7.33 -6.46 -9.68
CA ASN A 101 -6.70 -5.18 -9.40
C ASN A 101 -5.78 -4.73 -10.55
N MET A 102 -4.98 -5.65 -11.08
CA MET A 102 -4.11 -5.38 -12.23
C MET A 102 -4.91 -5.06 -13.49
N MET A 103 -6.03 -5.77 -13.75
CA MET A 103 -6.92 -5.49 -14.88
C MET A 103 -7.54 -4.10 -14.79
N VAL A 104 -8.07 -3.70 -13.63
CA VAL A 104 -8.58 -2.33 -13.43
C VAL A 104 -7.45 -1.32 -13.64
N PHE A 105 -6.24 -1.67 -13.19
CA PHE A 105 -5.08 -0.83 -13.41
C PHE A 105 -4.77 -0.68 -14.91
N THR A 106 -4.62 -1.76 -15.66
CA THR A 106 -4.27 -1.70 -17.10
C THR A 106 -5.40 -1.18 -17.98
N ALA A 107 -6.67 -1.44 -17.64
CA ALA A 107 -7.83 -0.97 -18.39
C ALA A 107 -8.13 0.53 -18.19
N GLY A 108 -7.65 1.13 -17.10
CA GLY A 108 -7.95 2.53 -16.77
C GLY A 108 -7.68 3.53 -17.92
N PRO A 109 -6.48 3.56 -18.52
CA PRO A 109 -6.17 4.46 -19.63
C PRO A 109 -7.03 4.22 -20.86
N VAL A 110 -7.41 2.96 -21.13
CA VAL A 110 -8.28 2.60 -22.25
C VAL A 110 -9.69 3.14 -22.03
N LEU A 111 -10.23 3.04 -20.80
CA LEU A 111 -11.54 3.60 -20.47
C LEU A 111 -11.55 5.14 -20.54
N VAL A 112 -10.48 5.77 -20.06
CA VAL A 112 -10.32 7.23 -20.09
C VAL A 112 -10.20 7.74 -21.53
N SER A 113 -9.38 7.08 -22.36
CA SER A 113 -9.21 7.46 -23.77
C SER A 113 -10.49 7.22 -24.56
N LEU A 114 -11.16 6.08 -24.38
CA LEU A 114 -12.42 5.76 -25.04
C LEU A 114 -13.50 6.81 -24.73
N GLY A 115 -13.68 7.17 -23.46
CA GLY A 115 -14.66 8.20 -23.08
C GLY A 115 -14.31 9.59 -23.60
N SER A 116 -13.03 9.96 -23.59
CA SER A 116 -12.57 11.25 -24.11
C SER A 116 -12.72 11.33 -25.64
N PHE A 117 -12.37 10.26 -26.36
CA PHE A 117 -12.53 10.19 -27.81
C PHE A 117 -14.00 10.17 -28.23
N ALA A 118 -14.86 9.50 -27.46
CA ALA A 118 -16.30 9.52 -27.73
C ALA A 118 -16.87 10.95 -27.67
N VAL A 119 -16.51 11.73 -26.63
CA VAL A 119 -16.94 13.14 -26.53
C VAL A 119 -16.30 14.00 -27.62
N TYR A 120 -15.01 13.79 -27.91
CA TYR A 120 -14.32 14.53 -28.97
C TYR A 120 -14.96 14.32 -30.35
N SER A 121 -15.32 13.07 -30.68
CA SER A 121 -16.01 12.74 -31.92
C SER A 121 -17.46 13.23 -31.94
N TYR A 122 -18.17 13.19 -30.81
CA TYR A 122 -19.53 13.74 -30.70
C TYR A 122 -19.57 15.25 -30.95
N MET A 123 -18.50 15.97 -30.60
CA MET A 123 -18.36 17.40 -30.89
C MET A 123 -18.03 17.71 -32.36
N GLY A 124 -17.90 16.70 -33.21
CA GLY A 124 -17.63 16.86 -34.64
C GLY A 124 -16.18 17.15 -34.99
N PHE A 125 -15.24 16.99 -34.04
CA PHE A 125 -13.82 17.16 -34.33
C PHE A 125 -13.23 15.91 -35.01
N PRO A 126 -12.33 16.07 -36.01
CA PRO A 126 -11.69 14.93 -36.66
C PRO A 126 -10.68 14.29 -35.71
N LEU A 127 -10.87 13.00 -35.39
CA LEU A 127 -9.95 12.23 -34.56
C LEU A 127 -8.74 11.77 -35.39
N THR A 128 -7.74 12.62 -35.50
CA THR A 128 -6.47 12.32 -36.18
C THR A 128 -5.51 11.55 -35.27
N ALA A 129 -4.57 10.82 -35.87
CA ALA A 129 -3.65 9.96 -35.14
C ALA A 129 -2.74 10.73 -34.16
N ASP A 130 -2.30 11.94 -34.53
CA ASP A 130 -1.54 12.83 -33.66
C ASP A 130 -2.32 13.17 -32.39
N VAL A 131 -3.60 13.57 -32.51
CA VAL A 131 -4.46 13.88 -31.36
C VAL A 131 -4.69 12.65 -30.50
N ALA A 132 -4.96 11.48 -31.11
CA ALA A 132 -5.24 10.25 -30.38
C ALA A 132 -4.02 9.72 -29.61
N PHE A 133 -2.85 9.62 -30.25
CA PHE A 133 -1.65 9.10 -29.58
C PHE A 133 -1.09 10.08 -28.55
N THR A 134 -1.09 11.38 -28.84
CA THR A 134 -0.60 12.40 -27.90
C THR A 134 -1.48 12.47 -26.65
N SER A 135 -2.81 12.46 -26.79
CA SER A 135 -3.72 12.48 -25.64
C SER A 135 -3.62 11.22 -24.78
N LEU A 136 -3.54 10.03 -25.39
CA LEU A 136 -3.34 8.78 -24.66
C LEU A 136 -2.05 8.80 -23.81
N ALA A 137 -0.95 9.31 -24.38
CA ALA A 137 0.29 9.49 -23.65
C ALA A 137 0.13 10.48 -22.48
N LEU A 138 -0.54 11.61 -22.70
CA LEU A 138 -0.81 12.62 -21.66
C LEU A 138 -1.67 12.04 -20.52
N PHE A 139 -2.71 11.26 -20.82
CA PHE A 139 -3.52 10.59 -19.79
C PHE A 139 -2.69 9.61 -18.95
N ASN A 140 -1.80 8.84 -19.59
CA ASN A 140 -0.88 7.94 -18.87
C ASN A 140 0.07 8.70 -17.94
N LEU A 141 0.59 9.85 -18.37
CA LEU A 141 1.45 10.71 -17.54
C LEU A 141 0.69 11.32 -16.34
N LEU A 142 -0.59 11.64 -16.51
CA LEU A 142 -1.39 12.28 -15.45
C LEU A 142 -1.72 11.33 -14.30
N ARG A 143 -1.80 10.04 -14.60
CA ARG A 143 -2.27 9.01 -13.67
C ARG A 143 -1.36 8.85 -12.45
N PHE A 144 -0.06 8.70 -12.66
CA PHE A 144 0.88 8.43 -11.57
C PHE A 144 0.86 9.54 -10.51
N PRO A 145 0.96 10.85 -10.88
CA PRO A 145 0.78 11.95 -9.94
C PRO A 145 -0.56 11.91 -9.20
N ILE A 146 -1.69 11.64 -9.88
CA ILE A 146 -3.02 11.58 -9.26
C ILE A 146 -3.09 10.46 -8.22
N MET A 147 -2.56 9.28 -8.53
CA MET A 147 -2.58 8.13 -7.62
C MET A 147 -1.65 8.32 -6.41
N MET A 148 -0.51 8.98 -6.59
CA MET A 148 0.41 9.26 -5.49
C MET A 148 0.00 10.47 -4.65
N PHE A 149 -0.83 11.38 -5.17
CA PHE A 149 -1.17 12.62 -4.49
C PHE A 149 -1.68 12.44 -3.05
N PRO A 150 -2.61 11.51 -2.74
CA PRO A 150 -3.05 11.27 -1.38
C PRO A 150 -1.93 10.77 -0.46
N MET A 151 -1.03 9.94 -0.99
CA MET A 151 0.12 9.42 -0.25
C MET A 151 1.09 10.55 0.12
N GLN A 152 1.31 11.49 -0.80
CA GLN A 152 2.17 12.64 -0.51
C GLN A 152 1.57 13.55 0.57
N ILE A 153 0.24 13.75 0.58
CA ILE A 153 -0.43 14.45 1.68
C ILE A 153 -0.19 13.74 3.01
N MET A 154 -0.34 12.41 3.05
CA MET A 154 -0.09 11.65 4.27
C MET A 154 1.37 11.75 4.72
N ASN A 155 2.33 11.71 3.80
CA ASN A 155 3.75 11.87 4.09
C ASN A 155 4.06 13.26 4.68
N LEU A 156 3.43 14.32 4.15
CA LEU A 156 3.56 15.67 4.68
C LEU A 156 3.00 15.78 6.10
N ILE A 157 1.83 15.18 6.38
CA ILE A 157 1.24 15.14 7.72
C ILE A 157 2.19 14.43 8.69
N ASN A 158 2.66 13.23 8.33
CA ASN A 158 3.58 12.47 9.17
C ASN A 158 4.90 13.21 9.40
N GLY A 159 5.42 13.87 8.37
CA GLY A 159 6.60 14.72 8.45
C GLY A 159 6.40 15.91 9.38
N ALA A 160 5.25 16.60 9.31
CA ALA A 160 4.92 17.72 10.18
C ALA A 160 4.83 17.29 11.65
N VAL A 161 4.22 16.14 11.94
CA VAL A 161 4.16 15.59 13.31
C VAL A 161 5.56 15.21 13.79
N ALA A 162 6.40 14.63 12.93
CA ALA A 162 7.78 14.30 13.27
C ALA A 162 8.63 15.55 13.57
N LEU A 163 8.51 16.59 12.75
CA LEU A 163 9.20 17.86 12.95
C LEU A 163 8.78 18.51 14.27
N LYS A 164 7.49 18.48 14.60
CA LYS A 164 6.98 18.98 15.89
C LYS A 164 7.56 18.25 17.10
N ARG A 165 7.80 16.93 16.99
CA ARG A 165 8.47 16.16 18.05
C ARG A 165 9.95 16.53 18.18
N LEU A 166 10.62 16.71 17.05
CA LEU A 166 12.03 17.15 16.99
C LEU A 166 12.19 18.53 17.61
N GLN A 167 11.32 19.47 17.25
CA GLN A 167 11.29 20.80 17.84
C GLN A 167 11.12 20.73 19.36
N ARG A 168 10.14 19.98 19.86
CA ARG A 168 9.95 19.76 21.31
C ARG A 168 11.15 19.10 22.01
N PHE A 169 11.95 18.32 21.31
CA PHE A 169 13.15 17.70 21.88
C PHE A 169 14.29 18.72 21.98
N LEU A 170 14.48 19.51 20.92
CA LEU A 170 15.52 20.55 20.87
C LEU A 170 15.22 21.76 21.78
N GLU A 171 13.94 22.03 22.06
CA GLU A 171 13.49 23.09 22.98
C GLU A 171 13.49 22.65 24.46
N ARG A 172 13.87 21.40 24.78
CA ARG A 172 14.05 21.01 26.18
C ARG A 172 15.27 21.72 26.75
N ASP A 173 15.17 22.19 27.99
CA ASP A 173 16.32 22.67 28.74
C ASP A 173 17.43 21.61 28.70
N GLU A 174 18.65 22.04 28.37
CA GLU A 174 19.81 21.17 28.45
C GLU A 174 19.94 20.69 29.89
N MET A 175 19.97 19.37 30.09
CA MET A 175 20.24 18.81 31.42
C MET A 175 21.57 19.37 31.89
N GLU A 176 21.60 20.00 33.07
CA GLU A 176 22.85 20.41 33.71
C GLU A 176 23.83 19.24 33.64
N CYS A 177 25.02 19.54 33.13
CA CYS A 177 26.12 18.61 32.95
C CYS A 177 26.15 17.63 34.13
N LEU A 178 25.94 16.34 33.85
CA LEU A 178 26.08 15.27 34.84
C LEU A 178 27.37 15.58 35.61
N PRO A 179 27.34 15.66 36.96
CA PRO A 179 28.55 15.87 37.72
C PRO A 179 29.58 14.84 37.25
N PRO A 180 30.84 15.26 37.00
CA PRO A 180 31.86 14.39 36.43
C PRO A 180 31.85 13.10 37.24
N SER A 181 31.64 11.99 36.52
CA SER A 181 31.45 10.63 37.04
C SER A 181 31.99 10.47 38.45
N LEU A 182 31.10 10.17 39.41
CA LEU A 182 31.47 9.75 40.75
C LEU A 182 32.67 8.79 40.64
N PRO A 183 33.76 9.03 41.39
CA PRO A 183 34.91 8.14 41.36
C PRO A 183 34.42 6.72 41.61
N ALA A 184 34.95 5.77 40.85
CA ALA A 184 34.59 4.35 40.89
C ALA A 184 35.05 3.68 42.19
N THR A 185 34.69 4.24 43.35
CA THR A 185 35.03 3.77 44.69
C THR A 185 34.07 4.39 45.71
N ALA A 186 33.01 3.67 46.04
CA ALA A 186 32.52 3.45 47.42
C ALA A 186 31.15 2.77 47.36
N GLY A 187 31.11 1.51 47.79
CA GLY A 187 29.88 0.74 47.88
C GLY A 187 28.90 1.30 48.91
N GLY A 188 27.62 0.99 48.68
CA GLY A 188 26.57 0.96 49.69
C GLY A 188 26.01 2.32 50.10
N ALA A 189 24.89 2.73 49.50
CA ALA A 189 23.68 3.13 50.23
C ALA A 189 22.59 3.62 49.27
N ALA A 190 21.42 3.02 49.43
CA ALA A 190 20.08 3.40 48.98
C ALA A 190 19.88 4.83 48.44
N VAL A 191 19.29 4.94 47.24
CA VAL A 191 18.56 6.13 46.82
C VAL A 191 17.07 5.80 46.82
N ALA A 192 16.38 6.41 47.78
CA ALA A 192 14.94 6.36 47.96
C ALA A 192 14.21 7.08 46.82
N VAL A 193 13.12 6.46 46.36
CA VAL A 193 12.14 7.07 45.47
C VAL A 193 11.18 7.91 46.31
N ARG A 194 11.17 9.22 46.07
CA ARG A 194 10.07 10.18 46.32
C ARG A 194 10.00 11.02 45.04
N GLY A 195 8.88 11.38 44.44
CA GLY A 195 7.46 11.39 44.82
C GLY A 195 6.83 12.34 43.82
#